data_AF-A0A7X5VLD7-F1
#
_entry.id   AF-A0A7X5VLD7-F1
#
_cell.length_a   1.000
_cell.length_b   1.000
_cell.length_c   1.000
_cell.angle_alpha   90.00
_cell.angle_beta   90.00
_cell.angle_gamma   90.00
#
_symmetry.space_group_name_H-M   'P 1'
#
loop_
_entity.id
_entity.type
_entity.pdbx_description
1 polymer ?
#
loop_
_entity_poly.entity_id
_entity_poly.type
_entity_poly.pdbx_seq_one_letter_code
_entity_poly.pdbx_strand_id
1 'polypeptide(L)'
;PTVNLDLLGVDRLRHLLGAARKKGTTVVFSSHLVQSAMQLADRVAVLVEGSCVKIEEAPVFRDAVARQTTVRVVLDHTSEAMVEASRGAG
;
A
#
# COMPACT_ATOMS: atom_id res chain seq x y z
N PRO A 1 5.92 -10.93 7.45
CA PRO A 1 5.93 -12.18 6.67
C PRO A 1 4.51 -12.76 6.53
N THR A 2 3.85 -12.50 5.40
CA THR A 2 2.46 -12.93 5.10
C THR A 2 2.38 -13.73 3.79
N VAL A 3 3.51 -14.21 3.29
CA VAL A 3 3.74 -14.64 1.89
C VAL A 3 2.92 -15.87 1.46
N ASN A 4 2.23 -16.55 2.39
CA ASN A 4 1.47 -17.78 2.11
C ASN A 4 0.05 -17.78 2.70
N LEU A 5 -0.53 -16.61 2.97
CA LEU A 5 -1.90 -16.50 3.46
C LEU A 5 -2.85 -16.21 2.30
N ASP A 6 -3.81 -17.10 2.08
CA ASP A 6 -4.98 -16.82 1.25
C ASP A 6 -5.90 -15.77 1.92
N LEU A 7 -6.98 -15.36 1.26
CA LEU A 7 -7.91 -14.35 1.81
C LEU A 7 -8.45 -14.74 3.20
N LEU A 8 -8.67 -16.03 3.44
CA LEU A 8 -9.13 -16.56 4.73
C LEU A 8 -8.04 -16.46 5.80
N GLY A 9 -6.79 -16.74 5.42
CA GLY A 9 -5.62 -16.62 6.28
C GLY A 9 -5.38 -15.19 6.72
N VAL A 10 -5.55 -14.21 5.82
CA VAL A 10 -5.43 -12.79 6.15
C VAL A 10 -6.48 -12.35 7.15
N ASP A 11 -7.75 -12.75 6.98
CA ASP A 11 -8.80 -12.38 7.95
C ASP A 11 -8.61 -13.07 9.32
N ARG A 12 -8.15 -14.33 9.32
CA ARG A 12 -7.81 -15.03 10.56
C ARG A 12 -6.67 -14.34 11.29
N LEU A 13 -5.63 -13.93 10.56
CA LEU A 13 -4.52 -13.16 11.12
C LEU A 13 -5.01 -11.82 11.68
N ARG A 14 -5.88 -11.11 10.96
CA ARG A 14 -6.50 -9.86 11.43
C ARG A 14 -7.24 -10.05 12.74
N HIS A 15 -8.00 -11.13 12.88
CA HIS A 15 -8.68 -11.47 14.13
C HIS A 15 -7.69 -11.71 15.29
N LEU A 16 -6.63 -12.47 15.05
CA LEU A 16 -5.60 -12.73 16.07
C LEU A 16 -4.89 -11.45 16.51
N LEU A 17 -4.50 -10.60 15.55
CA LEU A 17 -3.88 -9.30 15.81
C LEU A 17 -4.83 -8.38 16.60
N GLY A 18 -6.11 -8.34 16.22
CA GLY A 18 -7.13 -7.58 16.94
C GLY A 18 -7.35 -8.06 18.38
N ALA A 19 -7.29 -9.38 18.62
CA ALA A 19 -7.37 -9.94 19.97
C ALA A 19 -6.13 -9.60 20.81
N ALA A 20 -4.92 -9.63 20.23
CA ALA A 20 -3.69 -9.21 20.89
C ALA A 20 -3.74 -7.71 21.25
N ARG A 21 -4.17 -6.86 20.31
CA ARG A 21 -4.39 -5.42 20.54
C ARG A 21 -5.36 -5.17 21.69
N LYS A 22 -6.49 -5.89 21.75
CA LYS A 22 -7.47 -5.76 22.84
C LYS A 22 -6.88 -6.10 24.22
N LYS A 23 -5.82 -6.91 24.28
CA LYS A 23 -5.07 -7.22 25.50
C LYS A 23 -3.97 -6.20 25.82
N GLY A 24 -3.88 -5.10 25.07
CA GLY A 24 -2.85 -4.07 25.24
C GLY A 24 -1.50 -4.45 24.63
N THR A 25 -1.42 -5.51 23.83
CA THR A 25 -0.17 -5.92 23.17
C THR A 25 0.11 -5.04 21.95
N THR A 26 1.29 -4.42 21.91
CA THR A 26 1.79 -3.75 20.71
C THR A 26 2.38 -4.80 19.76
N VAL A 27 1.96 -4.78 18.50
CA VAL A 27 2.47 -5.69 17.47
C VAL A 27 3.16 -4.88 16.38
N VAL A 28 4.39 -5.27 16.04
CA VAL A 28 5.14 -4.72 14.91
C VAL A 28 5.37 -5.85 13.91
N PHE A 29 5.02 -5.62 12.66
CA PHE A 29 5.30 -6.56 11.57
C PHE A 29 5.75 -5.82 10.33
N SER A 30 6.53 -6.49 9.49
CA SER A 30 6.90 -6.01 8.16
C SER A 30 6.29 -6.89 7.08
N SER A 31 5.92 -6.24 5.97
CA SER A 31 5.41 -6.88 4.77
C SER A 31 6.07 -6.21 3.57
N HIS A 32 6.49 -6.99 2.58
CA HIS A 32 6.88 -6.46 1.27
C HIS A 32 5.66 -6.20 0.38
N LEU A 33 4.50 -6.75 0.75
CA LEU A 33 3.22 -6.47 0.09
C LEU A 33 2.54 -5.30 0.78
N VAL A 34 2.51 -4.16 0.10
CA VAL A 34 1.92 -2.91 0.60
C VAL A 34 0.43 -3.11 0.93
N GLN A 35 -0.30 -3.87 0.12
CA GLN A 35 -1.71 -4.18 0.36
C GLN A 35 -1.94 -4.91 1.69
N SER A 36 -1.09 -5.88 2.04
CA SER A 36 -1.20 -6.58 3.33
C SER A 36 -0.91 -5.65 4.51
N ALA A 37 0.07 -4.75 4.39
CA ALA A 37 0.34 -3.75 5.42
C ALA A 37 -0.88 -2.85 5.66
N MET A 38 -1.52 -2.37 4.59
CA MET A 38 -2.73 -1.54 4.68
C MET A 38 -3.98 -2.28 5.18
N GLN A 39 -4.04 -3.61 5.03
CA GLN A 39 -5.19 -4.41 5.49
C GLN A 39 -5.09 -4.82 6.97
N LEU A 40 -3.87 -5.03 7.46
CA LEU A 40 -3.63 -5.62 8.79
C LEU A 40 -3.18 -4.61 9.84
N ALA A 41 -2.53 -3.51 9.45
CA ALA A 41 -1.99 -2.54 10.39
C ALA A 41 -2.97 -1.41 10.69
N ASP A 42 -2.88 -0.88 11.90
CA ASP A 42 -3.49 0.41 12.25
C ASP A 42 -2.67 1.56 11.60
N ARG A 43 -1.32 1.45 11.66
CA ARG A 43 -0.36 2.44 11.16
C ARG A 43 0.71 1.80 10.27
N VAL A 44 1.18 2.54 9.27
CA VAL A 44 2.25 2.13 8.34
C VAL A 44 3.45 3.05 8.52
N ALA A 45 4.62 2.46 8.75
CA ALA A 45 5.91 3.14 8.76
C ALA A 45 6.67 2.82 7.46
N VAL A 46 7.19 3.86 6.79
CA VAL A 46 8.03 3.72 5.60
C VAL A 46 9.48 3.88 6.00
N LEU A 47 10.28 2.85 5.73
CA LEU A 47 11.72 2.86 5.97
C LEU A 47 12.45 3.00 4.63
N VAL A 48 13.34 3.97 4.53
CA VAL A 48 14.21 4.23 3.38
C VAL A 48 15.63 4.38 3.91
N GLU A 49 16.57 3.63 3.34
CA GLU A 49 17.99 3.68 3.71
C GLU A 49 18.24 3.57 5.23
N GLY A 50 17.50 2.67 5.90
CA GLY A 50 17.60 2.45 7.34
C GLY A 50 16.93 3.50 8.22
N SER A 51 16.31 4.53 7.63
CA SER A 51 15.64 5.61 8.36
C SER A 51 14.12 5.54 8.19
N CYS A 52 13.38 5.78 9.28
CA CYS A 52 11.91 5.91 9.22
C CYS A 52 11.57 7.31 8.70
N VAL A 53 11.17 7.39 7.44
CA VAL A 53 10.89 8.67 6.78
C VAL A 53 9.44 9.12 6.94
N LYS A 54 8.54 8.19 7.28
CA LYS A 54 7.10 8.46 7.37
C LYS A 54 6.40 7.48 8.28
N ILE A 55 5.43 7.94 9.06
CA ILE A 55 4.47 7.09 9.79
C ILE A 55 3.08 7.68 9.63
N GLU A 56 2.13 6.89 9.13
CA GLU A 56 0.75 7.32 8.90
C GLU A 56 -0.26 6.26 9.32
N GLU A 57 -1.50 6.66 9.55
CA GLU A 57 -2.62 5.73 9.68
C GLU A 57 -2.85 5.00 8.36
N ALA A 58 -3.18 3.70 8.41
CA ALA A 58 -3.35 2.87 7.23
C ALA A 58 -4.40 3.40 6.21
N PRO A 59 -5.53 4.02 6.61
CA PRO A 59 -6.45 4.66 5.67
C PRO A 59 -5.82 5.83 4.91
N VAL A 60 -5.10 6.71 5.61
CA VAL A 60 -4.42 7.87 5.00
C VAL A 60 -3.34 7.41 4.03
N PHE A 61 -2.56 6.40 4.44
CA PHE A 61 -1.52 5.83 3.60
C PHE A 61 -2.11 5.16 2.34
N ARG A 62 -3.26 4.47 2.47
CA ARG A 62 -3.97 3.88 1.33
C ARG A 62 -4.39 4.93 0.31
N ASP A 63 -4.96 6.04 0.78
CA ASP A 63 -5.38 7.13 -0.11
C ASP A 63 -4.17 7.77 -0.80
N ALA A 64 -3.05 7.93 -0.09
CA ALA A 64 -1.82 8.46 -0.65
C ALA A 64 -1.24 7.56 -1.76
N VAL A 65 -1.27 6.22 -1.58
CA VAL A 65 -0.82 5.26 -2.59
C VAL A 65 -1.80 5.20 -3.77
N ALA A 66 -3.10 5.23 -3.53
CA ALA A 66 -4.11 5.19 -4.60
C ALA A 66 -4.03 6.41 -5.54
N ARG A 67 -3.65 7.58 -5.01
CA ARG A 67 -3.42 8.80 -5.82
C ARG A 67 -2.22 8.71 -6.75
N GLN A 68 -1.32 7.72 -6.60
CA GLN A 68 -0.20 7.48 -7.51
C GLN A 68 -0.59 6.58 -8.70
N THR A 69 -1.77 6.78 -9.27
CA THR A 69 -2.19 6.02 -10.46
C THR A 69 -1.33 6.47 -11.65
N THR A 70 -0.49 5.56 -12.15
CA THR A 70 0.33 5.80 -13.34
C THR A 70 -0.35 5.14 -14.54
N VAL A 71 -0.83 5.93 -15.50
CA VAL A 71 -1.37 5.42 -16.76
C VAL A 71 -0.23 5.31 -17.77
N ARG A 72 0.08 4.10 -18.24
CA ARG A 72 1.01 3.88 -19.33
C ARG A 72 0.23 3.85 -20.65
N VAL A 73 0.39 4.89 -21.47
CA VAL A 73 -0.15 4.93 -22.83
C VAL A 73 0.94 4.45 -23.79
N VAL A 74 0.62 3.44 -24.61
CA VAL A 74 1.48 2.97 -25.70
C VAL A 74 0.84 3.40 -27.01
N LEU A 75 1.60 4.11 -27.84
CA LEU A 75 1.16 4.60 -29.14
C LEU A 75 2.00 3.92 -30.21
N ASP A 76 1.35 3.23 -31.16
CA ASP A 76 2.03 2.54 -32.26
C ASP A 76 2.67 3.53 -33.24
N HIS A 77 2.15 4.75 -33.30
CA HIS A 77 2.69 5.87 -34.08
C HIS A 77 2.59 7.17 -33.27
N THR A 78 3.67 7.95 -33.25
CA THR A 78 3.73 9.23 -32.55
C THR A 78 3.63 10.40 -33.52
N SER A 79 2.64 11.27 -33.28
CA SER A 79 2.56 12.62 -33.84
C SER A 79 2.60 13.65 -32.72
N GLU A 80 3.05 14.87 -32.98
CA GLU A 80 3.09 15.95 -31.97
C GLU A 80 1.72 16.19 -31.34
N ALA A 81 0.65 16.13 -32.12
CA ALA A 81 -0.72 16.29 -31.64
C ALA A 81 -1.13 15.19 -30.64
N MET A 82 -0.69 13.94 -30.84
CA MET A 82 -1.01 12.82 -29.93
C MET A 82 -0.21 12.88 -28.62
N VAL A 83 1.02 13.39 -28.67
CA VAL A 83 1.82 13.62 -27.45
C VAL A 83 1.17 14.70 -26.59
N GLU A 84 0.71 15.79 -27.21
CA GLU A 84 0.07 16.89 -26.50
C GLU A 84 -1.28 16.48 -25.91
N ALA A 85 -2.10 15.74 -26.67
CA ALA A 85 -3.36 15.18 -26.17
C ALA A 85 -3.17 14.21 -25.01
N SER A 86 -2.09 13.40 -25.02
CA SER A 86 -1.78 12.48 -23.93
C SER A 86 -1.34 13.19 -22.65
N ARG A 87 -0.64 14.32 -22.76
CA ARG A 87 -0.23 15.15 -21.62
C ARG A 87 -1.40 15.90 -20.97
N GLY A 88 -2.38 16.32 -21.78
CA GLY A 88 -3.58 17.04 -21.31
C GLY A 88 -4.69 16.17 -20.72
N ALA A 89 -4.56 14.83 -20.77
CA ALA A 89 -5.58 13.89 -20.30
C ALA A 89 -5.44 13.50 -18.80
N GLY A 90 -4.49 14.11 -18.08
CA GLY A 90 -4.19 13.86 -16.66
C GLY A 90 -4.78 14.88 -15.71
#